data_AF-A0AAV9HL30-F1
#
_entry.id   AF-A0AAV9HL30-F1
#
_cell.length_a   1.000
_cell.length_b   1.000
_cell.length_c   1.000
_cell.angle_alpha   90.00
_cell.angle_beta   90.00
_cell.angle_gamma   90.00
#
_symmetry.space_group_name_H-M   'P 1'
#
loop_
_entity.id
_entity.type
_entity.pdbx_description
1 polymer ?
#
loop_
_entity_poly.entity_id
_entity_poly.type
_entity_poly.pdbx_seq_one_letter_code
_entity_poly.pdbx_strand_id
1 'polypeptide(L)'
;MSAQNSAGIQTLLDAEREASKIVQKDRTKRVREARDEAKKEIEAYRANKEAEFKKFEAEHTQGNKAAEDEANQEAEAKIAEIREAGNKNQEQVIEQLLNAVWTPQPVPV
;
A
#
# COMPACT_ATOMS: atom_id res chain seq x y z
N MET A 1 31.88 -50.83 -56.54
CA MET A 1 30.59 -50.42 -55.96
C MET A 1 30.70 -50.21 -54.44
N SER A 2 31.62 -49.37 -53.96
CA SER A 2 31.84 -49.11 -52.51
C SER A 2 31.85 -47.62 -52.16
N ALA A 3 32.33 -46.75 -53.05
CA ALA A 3 32.37 -45.30 -52.85
C ALA A 3 30.99 -44.63 -52.78
N GLN A 4 29.98 -45.18 -53.48
CA GLN A 4 28.60 -44.67 -53.43
C GLN A 4 27.91 -44.97 -52.08
N ASN A 5 28.26 -46.08 -51.42
CA ASN A 5 27.75 -46.40 -50.08
C ASN A 5 28.37 -45.50 -49.01
N SER A 6 29.67 -45.16 -49.12
CA SER A 6 30.30 -44.26 -48.15
C SER A 6 29.82 -42.81 -48.25
N ALA A 7 29.54 -42.31 -49.46
CA ALA A 7 29.01 -40.95 -49.67
C ALA A 7 27.56 -40.80 -49.16
N GLY A 8 26.71 -41.81 -49.36
CA GLY A 8 25.34 -41.82 -48.83
C GLY A 8 25.30 -41.87 -47.30
N ILE A 9 26.16 -42.69 -46.67
CA ILE A 9 26.27 -42.78 -45.22
C ILE A 9 26.76 -41.45 -44.63
N GLN A 10 27.76 -40.80 -45.25
CA GLN A 10 28.25 -39.51 -44.80
C GLN A 10 27.15 -38.43 -44.81
N THR A 11 26.34 -38.42 -45.87
CA THR A 11 25.19 -37.50 -45.99
C THR A 11 24.15 -37.74 -44.88
N LEU A 12 23.87 -39.01 -44.54
CA LEU A 12 22.94 -39.35 -43.45
C LEU A 12 23.51 -38.95 -42.08
N LEU A 13 24.81 -39.14 -41.84
CA LEU A 13 25.47 -38.74 -40.59
C LEU A 13 25.47 -37.21 -40.42
N ASP A 14 25.67 -36.47 -41.50
CA ASP A 14 25.62 -35.01 -41.45
C ASP A 14 24.19 -34.50 -41.22
N ALA A 15 23.19 -35.13 -41.86
CA ALA A 15 21.77 -34.86 -41.58
C ALA A 15 21.37 -35.17 -40.12
N GLU A 16 21.88 -36.26 -39.53
CA GLU A 16 21.63 -36.61 -38.12
C GLU A 16 22.22 -35.56 -37.17
N ARG A 17 23.44 -35.07 -37.45
CA ARG A 17 24.08 -34.01 -36.67
C ARG A 17 23.31 -32.70 -36.77
N GLU A 18 22.83 -32.33 -37.94
CA GLU A 18 22.01 -31.12 -38.12
C GLU A 18 20.68 -31.24 -37.39
N ALA A 19 19.99 -32.37 -37.53
CA ALA A 19 18.74 -32.62 -36.81
C ALA A 19 18.94 -32.52 -35.28
N SER A 20 20.00 -33.12 -34.75
CA SER A 20 20.33 -33.04 -33.32
C SER A 20 20.60 -31.60 -32.85
N LYS A 21 21.32 -30.81 -33.66
CA LYS A 21 21.56 -29.39 -33.37
C LYS A 21 20.27 -28.56 -33.37
N ILE A 22 19.36 -28.82 -34.32
CA ILE A 22 18.06 -28.13 -34.40
C ILE A 22 17.24 -28.42 -33.15
N VAL A 23 17.11 -29.70 -32.77
CA VAL A 23 16.35 -30.09 -31.57
C VAL A 23 16.94 -29.47 -30.30
N GLN A 24 18.27 -29.44 -30.15
CA GLN A 24 18.91 -28.79 -28.99
C GLN A 24 18.67 -27.28 -28.96
N LYS A 25 18.76 -26.60 -30.12
CA LYS A 25 18.46 -25.16 -30.23
C LYS A 25 17.01 -24.86 -29.88
N ASP A 26 16.06 -25.63 -30.39
CA ASP A 26 14.65 -25.43 -30.10
C ASP A 26 14.32 -25.67 -28.62
N ARG A 27 14.91 -26.70 -28.01
CA ARG A 27 14.75 -26.96 -26.57
C ARG A 27 15.26 -25.79 -25.73
N THR A 28 16.47 -25.30 -26.04
CA THR A 28 17.07 -24.19 -25.28
C THR A 28 16.32 -22.87 -25.51
N LYS A 29 15.82 -22.63 -26.72
CA LYS A 29 14.99 -21.49 -27.06
C LYS A 29 13.67 -21.50 -26.26
N ARG A 30 12.92 -22.61 -26.28
CA ARG A 30 11.67 -22.73 -25.50
C ARG A 30 11.87 -22.50 -24.01
N VAL A 31 12.94 -23.04 -23.43
CA VAL A 31 13.25 -22.84 -22.00
C VAL A 31 13.56 -21.37 -21.69
N ARG A 32 14.30 -20.68 -22.58
CA ARG A 32 14.58 -19.24 -22.41
C ARG A 32 13.31 -18.41 -22.54
N GLU A 33 12.50 -18.67 -23.56
CA GLU A 33 11.24 -17.98 -23.79
C GLU A 33 10.30 -18.13 -22.59
N ALA A 34 10.09 -19.36 -22.10
CA ALA A 34 9.25 -19.61 -20.93
C ALA A 34 9.77 -18.88 -19.67
N ARG A 35 11.09 -18.83 -19.47
CA ARG A 35 11.70 -18.09 -18.36
C ARG A 35 11.46 -16.58 -18.50
N ASP A 36 11.65 -16.04 -19.69
CA ASP A 36 11.53 -14.60 -19.93
C ASP A 36 10.06 -14.15 -19.90
N GLU A 37 9.13 -14.98 -20.36
CA GLU A 37 7.68 -14.79 -20.18
C GLU A 37 7.28 -14.81 -18.71
N ALA A 38 7.72 -15.82 -17.94
CA ALA A 38 7.43 -15.88 -16.51
C ALA A 38 7.98 -14.66 -15.75
N LYS A 39 9.17 -14.17 -16.13
CA LYS A 39 9.73 -12.94 -15.55
C LYS A 39 8.86 -11.71 -15.86
N LYS A 40 8.44 -11.56 -17.12
CA LYS A 40 7.54 -10.46 -17.52
C LYS A 40 6.22 -10.52 -16.76
N GLU A 41 5.66 -11.71 -16.59
CA GLU A 41 4.40 -11.89 -15.86
C GLU A 41 4.56 -11.55 -14.37
N ILE A 42 5.66 -11.96 -13.73
CA ILE A 42 5.97 -11.60 -12.35
C ILE A 42 6.16 -10.08 -12.21
N GLU A 43 6.88 -9.44 -13.13
CA GLU A 43 7.08 -8.00 -13.13
C GLU A 43 5.76 -7.24 -13.32
N ALA A 44 4.90 -7.69 -14.25
CA ALA A 44 3.57 -7.12 -14.44
C ALA A 44 2.68 -7.30 -13.21
N TYR A 45 2.71 -8.48 -12.58
CA TYR A 45 1.97 -8.76 -11.36
C TYR A 45 2.44 -7.88 -10.20
N ARG A 46 3.76 -7.73 -10.03
CA ARG A 46 4.35 -6.83 -9.03
C ARG A 46 3.95 -5.38 -9.29
N ALA A 47 4.04 -4.90 -10.53
CA ALA A 47 3.64 -3.54 -10.89
C ALA A 47 2.16 -3.28 -10.61
N ASN A 48 1.29 -4.24 -10.93
CA ASN A 48 -0.14 -4.14 -10.61
C ASN A 48 -0.40 -4.11 -9.10
N LYS A 49 0.28 -4.97 -8.32
CA LYS A 49 0.14 -4.97 -6.86
C LYS A 49 0.69 -3.73 -6.19
N GLU A 50 1.81 -3.20 -6.68
CA GLU A 50 2.37 -1.92 -6.23
C GLU A 50 1.40 -0.77 -6.53
N ALA A 51 0.77 -0.76 -7.71
CA ALA A 51 -0.21 0.25 -8.09
C ALA A 51 -1.50 0.15 -7.24
N GLU A 52 -1.99 -1.06 -6.98
CA GLU A 52 -3.10 -1.30 -6.04
C GLU A 52 -2.75 -0.82 -4.63
N PHE A 53 -1.55 -1.16 -4.15
CA PHE A 53 -1.09 -0.75 -2.82
C PHE A 53 -0.99 0.76 -2.70
N LYS A 54 -0.41 1.45 -3.68
CA LYS A 54 -0.33 2.92 -3.69
C LYS A 54 -1.70 3.59 -3.78
N LYS A 55 -2.64 3.04 -4.54
CA LYS A 55 -4.03 3.53 -4.56
C LYS A 55 -4.68 3.36 -3.20
N PHE A 56 -4.56 2.17 -2.62
CA PHE A 56 -5.10 1.88 -1.29
C PHE A 56 -4.49 2.79 -0.22
N GLU A 57 -3.16 2.99 -0.27
CA GLU A 57 -2.45 3.90 0.61
C GLU A 57 -2.95 5.32 0.44
N ALA A 58 -3.09 5.83 -0.79
CA ALA A 58 -3.61 7.18 -1.05
C ALA A 58 -5.07 7.35 -0.58
N GLU A 59 -5.93 6.37 -0.83
CA GLU A 59 -7.34 6.40 -0.42
C GLU A 59 -7.49 6.33 1.11
N HIS A 60 -6.69 5.50 1.78
CA HIS A 60 -6.76 5.33 3.24
C HIS A 60 -5.99 6.41 4.01
N THR A 61 -4.91 6.96 3.45
CA THR A 61 -4.22 8.12 4.06
C THR A 61 -5.05 9.40 3.95
N GLN A 62 -5.90 9.53 2.93
CA GLN A 62 -6.85 10.65 2.84
C GLN A 62 -7.98 10.55 3.89
N GLY A 63 -8.40 9.33 4.25
CA GLY A 63 -9.40 9.12 5.30
C GLY A 63 -9.00 9.74 6.65
N ASN A 64 -7.72 9.66 7.00
CA ASN A 64 -7.23 10.23 8.26
C ASN A 64 -7.32 11.76 8.28
N LYS A 65 -7.01 12.44 7.17
CA LYS A 65 -7.09 13.91 7.12
C LYS A 65 -8.53 14.40 7.19
N ALA A 66 -9.45 13.75 6.47
CA ALA A 66 -10.86 14.13 6.52
C ALA A 66 -11.44 13.94 7.93
N ALA A 67 -11.13 12.82 8.60
CA ALA A 67 -11.54 12.57 9.97
C ALA A 67 -10.90 13.53 10.98
N GLU A 68 -9.62 13.91 10.78
CA GLU A 68 -8.92 14.89 11.60
C GLU A 68 -9.50 16.30 11.44
N ASP A 69 -9.81 16.71 10.20
CA ASP A 69 -10.44 18.00 9.91
C ASP A 69 -11.86 18.09 10.50
N GLU A 70 -12.67 17.02 10.39
CA GLU A 70 -14.01 16.95 10.99
C GLU A 70 -13.94 16.99 12.52
N ALA A 71 -13.03 16.21 13.12
CA ALA A 71 -12.82 16.22 14.57
C ALA A 71 -12.33 17.59 15.08
N ASN A 72 -11.45 18.26 14.33
CA ASN A 72 -10.99 19.61 14.67
C ASN A 72 -12.13 20.63 14.61
N GLN A 73 -13.00 20.57 13.60
CA GLN A 73 -14.17 21.45 13.51
C GLN A 73 -15.14 21.22 14.67
N GLU A 74 -15.43 19.97 15.02
CA GLU A 74 -16.30 19.66 16.16
C GLU A 74 -15.67 20.12 17.49
N ALA A 75 -14.36 19.95 17.65
CA ALA A 75 -13.63 20.41 18.82
C ALA A 75 -13.66 21.93 18.95
N GLU A 76 -13.44 22.67 17.86
CA GLU A 76 -13.53 24.13 17.85
C GLU A 76 -14.95 24.62 18.20
N ALA A 77 -15.98 23.97 17.67
CA ALA A 77 -17.37 24.27 18.02
C ALA A 77 -17.64 24.06 19.51
N LYS A 78 -17.21 22.93 20.09
CA LYS A 78 -17.36 22.67 21.53
C LYS A 78 -16.56 23.63 22.39
N ILE A 79 -15.35 24.02 21.97
CA ILE A 79 -14.55 25.03 22.67
C ILE A 79 -15.28 26.38 22.68
N ALA A 80 -15.90 26.76 21.56
CA ALA A 80 -16.70 27.99 21.48
C ALA A 80 -17.90 27.95 22.43
N GLU A 81 -18.64 26.83 22.45
CA GLU A 81 -19.77 26.63 23.38
C GLU A 81 -19.32 26.68 24.85
N ILE A 82 -18.21 26.03 25.19
CA ILE A 82 -17.65 26.05 26.56
C ILE A 82 -17.25 27.47 26.95
N ARG A 83 -16.65 28.25 26.04
CA ARG A 83 -16.28 29.65 26.31
C ARG A 83 -17.51 30.51 26.53
N GLU A 84 -18.55 30.34 25.72
CA GLU A 84 -19.79 31.08 25.86
C GLU A 84 -20.51 30.74 27.18
N ALA A 85 -20.63 29.44 27.50
CA ALA A 85 -21.18 28.98 28.76
C ALA A 85 -20.34 29.45 29.96
N GLY A 86 -19.02 29.47 29.84
CA GLY A 86 -18.09 30.01 30.83
C GLY A 86 -18.35 31.49 31.09
N ASN A 87 -18.36 32.31 30.03
CA ASN A 87 -18.60 33.75 30.13
C ASN A 87 -19.98 34.06 30.74
N LYS A 88 -21.02 33.31 30.36
CA LYS A 88 -22.38 33.49 30.87
C LYS A 88 -22.50 33.20 32.37
N ASN A 89 -21.79 32.17 32.84
CA ASN A 89 -21.86 31.73 34.24
C ASN A 89 -20.76 32.35 35.11
N GLN A 90 -19.80 33.07 34.52
CA GLN A 90 -18.65 33.63 35.23
C GLN A 90 -19.06 34.60 36.35
N GLU A 91 -19.99 35.51 36.08
CA GLU A 91 -20.47 36.45 37.11
C GLU A 91 -21.16 35.75 38.27
N GLN A 92 -22.02 34.77 38.00
CA GLN A 92 -22.70 33.98 39.03
C GLN A 92 -21.70 33.19 39.89
N VAL A 93 -20.69 32.58 39.27
CA VAL A 93 -19.67 31.82 40.01
C VAL A 93 -18.81 32.74 40.86
N ILE A 94 -18.43 33.92 40.35
CA ILE A 94 -17.70 34.93 41.13
C ILE A 94 -18.52 35.40 42.33
N GLU A 95 -19.80 35.70 42.13
CA GLU A 95 -20.70 36.12 43.22
C GLU A 95 -20.86 35.02 44.28
N GLN A 96 -21.05 33.76 43.87
CA GLN A 96 -21.13 32.62 44.79
C GLN A 96 -19.83 32.41 45.57
N LEU A 97 -18.67 32.53 44.92
CA LEU A 97 -17.37 32.42 45.57
C LEU A 97 -17.13 33.55 46.57
N LEU A 98 -17.44 34.80 46.19
CA LEU A 98 -17.32 35.96 47.09
C LEU A 98 -18.23 35.80 48.30
N ASN A 99 -19.49 35.39 48.09
CA ASN A 99 -20.44 35.13 49.17
C ASN A 99 -19.94 34.00 50.08
N ALA A 100 -19.43 32.89 49.55
CA ALA A 100 -18.90 31.80 50.34
C ALA A 100 -17.68 32.22 51.20
N VAL A 101 -16.82 33.09 50.69
CA VAL A 101 -15.65 33.60 51.43
C VAL A 101 -16.05 34.64 52.48
N TRP A 102 -17.04 35.48 52.18
CA TRP A 102 -17.47 36.56 53.09
C TRP A 102 -18.50 36.10 54.13
N THR A 103 -19.08 34.91 53.98
CA THR A 103 -20.02 34.36 54.96
C THR A 103 -19.27 33.45 55.94
N PRO A 104 -18.89 33.92 57.14
CA PRO A 104 -18.26 33.06 58.12
C PRO A 104 -19.23 31.94 58.51
N GLN A 105 -18.85 30.69 58.24
CA GLN A 105 -19.44 29.51 58.88
C GLN A 105 -18.54 29.09 60.04
N PRO A 106 -18.73 29.63 61.26
CA PRO A 106 -18.01 29.15 62.42
C PRO A 106 -18.44 27.72 62.72
N VAL A 107 -17.50 26.78 62.57
CA VAL A 107 -17.67 25.42 63.08
C VAL A 107 -17.32 25.46 64.57
N PRO A 108 -18.25 25.12 65.48
CA PRO A 108 -17.92 25.06 66.89
C PRO A 108 -16.91 23.94 67.13
N VAL A 109 -15.82 24.27 67.84
CA VAL A 109 -14.81 23.33 68.35
C VAL A 109 -15.27 22.76 69.67
#